data_AF-A0A916DCS9-F1
#
_entry.id   AF-A0A916DCS9-F1
#
_cell.length_a   1.000
_cell.length_b   1.000
_cell.length_c   1.000
_cell.angle_alpha   90.00
_cell.angle_beta   90.00
_cell.angle_gamma   90.00
#
_symmetry.space_group_name_H-M   'P 1'
#
loop_
_entity.id
_entity.type
_entity.pdbx_description
1 polymer ?
#
loop_
_entity_poly.entity_id
_entity_poly.type
_entity_poly.pdbx_seq_one_letter_code
_entity_poly.pdbx_strand_id
1 'polypeptide(L)'
;MKLTTTAFADGGAIPAEFAFGRPDSTTHVALSANRNPDLAWTGAPAGTKSFAVLCVDPDVPSRGDDVNQEGRVVPASLPRVDFHHWVLVDLPASTTSVARGEHADGVTPRGKAGPAAKHGARHGINDYTGWFANDPAMAGDWYGYDGPCPPWNDAIAHRYRFTVYALDVPRLAVEGRFGGAEVLAAMAGHVLAQASVTGRYTLNPSVRL
;
A
#
# COMPACT_ATOMS: atom_id res chain seq x y z
N MET A 1 -11.11 8.72 -16.18
CA MET A 1 -11.11 8.51 -14.72
C MET A 1 -10.08 9.41 -14.07
N LYS A 2 -10.36 9.89 -12.86
CA LYS A 2 -9.43 10.69 -12.04
C LYS A 2 -9.47 10.18 -10.60
N LEU A 3 -8.31 10.05 -9.97
CA LEU A 3 -8.14 9.73 -8.55
C LEU A 3 -7.59 10.96 -7.82
N THR A 4 -8.07 11.21 -6.61
CA THR A 4 -7.63 12.31 -5.74
C THR A 4 -7.59 11.86 -4.29
N THR A 5 -6.78 12.55 -3.49
CA THR A 5 -6.74 12.46 -2.03
C THR A 5 -6.54 13.86 -1.46
N THR A 6 -7.05 14.10 -0.25
CA THR A 6 -6.74 15.31 0.53
C THR A 6 -5.54 15.11 1.45
N ALA A 7 -5.04 13.87 1.56
CA ALA A 7 -3.92 13.51 2.42
C ALA A 7 -2.58 14.13 1.99
N PHE A 8 -2.34 14.21 0.68
CA PHE A 8 -1.10 14.74 0.09
C PHE A 8 -1.32 15.15 -1.37
N ALA A 9 -0.46 16.03 -1.89
CA ALA A 9 -0.41 16.34 -3.31
C ALA A 9 0.25 15.18 -4.10
N ASP A 10 -0.09 15.01 -5.37
CA ASP A 10 0.59 14.04 -6.23
C ASP A 10 2.09 14.38 -6.34
N GLY A 11 2.95 13.38 -6.11
CA GLY A 11 4.39 13.51 -5.93
C GLY A 11 4.82 14.14 -4.60
N GLY A 12 3.90 14.51 -3.71
CA GLY A 12 4.15 15.13 -2.43
C GLY A 12 4.53 14.16 -1.32
N ALA A 13 4.91 14.70 -0.16
CA ALA A 13 5.21 13.92 1.03
C ALA A 13 3.94 13.30 1.62
N ILE A 14 3.97 12.01 1.95
CA ILE A 14 2.91 11.34 2.71
C ILE A 14 3.06 11.73 4.18
N PRO A 15 2.03 12.29 4.84
CA PRO A 15 2.07 12.53 6.28
C PRO A 15 2.25 11.24 7.07
N ALA A 16 3.01 11.29 8.16
CA ALA A 16 3.30 10.12 8.99
C ALA A 16 2.05 9.42 9.53
N GLU A 17 0.89 10.09 9.64
CA GLU A 17 -0.37 9.46 10.05
C GLU A 17 -0.78 8.30 9.11
N PHE A 18 -0.37 8.34 7.84
CA PHE A 18 -0.67 7.29 6.87
C PHE A 18 0.44 6.24 6.75
N ALA A 19 1.54 6.40 7.46
CA ALA A 19 2.67 5.49 7.45
C ALA A 19 2.53 4.39 8.50
N PHE A 20 3.15 3.24 8.26
CA PHE A 20 3.30 2.20 9.28
C PHE A 20 4.33 2.62 10.32
N GLY A 21 5.46 3.17 9.85
CA GLY A 21 6.54 3.70 10.69
C GLY A 21 6.72 5.21 10.51
N ARG A 22 7.15 5.89 11.58
CA ARG A 22 7.60 7.29 11.55
C ARG A 22 9.03 7.40 12.09
N PRO A 23 9.77 8.47 11.74
CA PRO A 23 11.09 8.70 12.31
C PRO A 23 11.02 8.77 13.84
N ASP A 24 11.99 8.15 14.49
CA ASP A 24 12.22 8.24 15.93
C ASP A 24 13.71 8.49 16.19
N SER A 25 14.05 9.45 17.04
CA SER A 25 15.46 9.82 17.27
C SER A 25 16.23 8.80 18.10
N THR A 26 15.56 7.85 18.73
CA THR A 26 16.17 6.86 19.64
C THR A 26 16.30 5.51 18.96
N THR A 27 15.24 5.06 18.27
CA THR A 27 15.16 3.73 17.64
C THR A 27 15.15 3.79 16.12
N HIS A 28 15.37 4.96 15.52
CA HIS A 28 15.19 5.30 14.09
C HIS A 28 13.74 5.24 13.61
N VAL A 29 12.97 4.27 14.09
CA VAL A 29 11.58 4.03 13.69
C VAL A 29 10.70 3.82 14.93
N ALA A 30 9.55 4.50 14.95
CA ALA A 30 8.44 4.22 15.86
C ALA A 30 7.17 3.90 15.05
N LEU A 31 6.28 3.05 15.57
CA LEU A 31 5.00 2.77 14.93
C LEU A 31 4.13 4.03 14.87
N SER A 32 3.48 4.27 13.73
CA SER A 32 2.60 5.42 13.52
C SER A 32 1.11 5.02 13.50
N ALA A 33 0.23 5.97 13.17
CA ALA A 33 -1.21 5.75 13.13
C ALA A 33 -1.66 4.79 12.02
N ASN A 34 -0.82 4.56 10.99
CA ASN A 34 -1.04 3.56 9.94
C ASN A 34 -2.44 3.63 9.31
N ARG A 35 -2.92 4.85 9.05
CA ARG A 35 -4.20 5.08 8.42
C ARG A 35 -4.10 4.92 6.92
N ASN A 36 -5.08 4.29 6.27
CA ASN A 36 -5.18 4.49 4.82
C ASN A 36 -5.54 5.96 4.53
N PRO A 37 -4.96 6.60 3.49
CA PRO A 37 -5.39 7.91 3.06
C PRO A 37 -6.84 7.87 2.55
N ASP A 38 -7.53 9.01 2.60
CA ASP A 38 -8.78 9.17 1.88
C ASP A 38 -8.52 9.11 0.38
N LEU A 39 -9.33 8.37 -0.35
CA LEU A 39 -9.25 8.27 -1.81
C LEU A 39 -10.63 8.57 -2.38
N ALA A 40 -10.70 9.42 -3.40
CA ALA A 40 -11.93 9.72 -4.12
C ALA A 40 -11.67 9.70 -5.62
N TRP A 41 -12.57 9.11 -6.38
CA TRP A 41 -12.44 9.01 -7.82
C TRP A 41 -13.73 9.37 -8.57
N THR A 42 -13.54 9.85 -9.80
CA THR A 42 -14.62 10.29 -10.69
C THR A 42 -14.34 9.87 -12.13
N GLY A 43 -15.38 9.93 -12.97
CA GLY A 43 -15.25 9.63 -14.40
C GLY A 43 -14.87 8.18 -14.68
N ALA A 44 -15.45 7.24 -13.93
CA ALA A 44 -15.39 5.82 -14.25
C ALA A 44 -16.13 5.56 -15.59
N PRO A 45 -15.58 4.74 -16.50
CA PRO A 45 -16.23 4.44 -17.77
C PRO A 45 -17.59 3.76 -17.60
N ALA A 46 -18.47 3.93 -18.58
CA ALA A 46 -19.68 3.13 -18.69
C ALA A 46 -19.30 1.63 -18.75
N GLY A 47 -20.09 0.77 -18.11
CA GLY A 47 -19.80 -0.66 -18.00
C GLY A 47 -18.96 -1.06 -16.80
N THR A 48 -18.47 -0.11 -16.00
CA THR A 48 -17.81 -0.42 -14.71
C THR A 48 -18.78 -1.17 -13.79
N LYS A 49 -18.37 -2.34 -13.31
CA LYS A 49 -19.14 -3.21 -12.39
C LYS A 49 -18.50 -3.32 -11.01
N SER A 50 -17.19 -3.12 -10.89
CA SER A 50 -16.50 -3.02 -9.61
C SER A 50 -15.25 -2.14 -9.71
N PHE A 51 -14.67 -1.81 -8.55
CA PHE A 51 -13.35 -1.22 -8.44
C PHE A 51 -12.39 -2.11 -7.65
N ALA A 52 -11.10 -1.99 -7.99
CA ALA A 52 -10.00 -2.46 -7.15
C ALA A 52 -9.08 -1.28 -6.80
N VAL A 53 -8.46 -1.31 -5.62
CA VAL A 53 -7.45 -0.35 -5.17
C VAL A 53 -6.20 -1.12 -4.79
N LEU A 54 -5.07 -0.72 -5.37
CA LEU A 54 -3.74 -1.19 -4.97
C LEU A 54 -2.86 -0.02 -4.53
N CYS A 55 -2.04 -0.24 -3.49
CA CYS A 55 -0.92 0.62 -3.14
C CYS A 55 0.38 -0.18 -3.34
N VAL A 56 1.27 0.31 -4.20
CA VAL A 56 2.53 -0.36 -4.53
C VAL A 56 3.70 0.59 -4.32
N ASP A 57 4.72 0.11 -3.61
CA ASP A 57 6.04 0.71 -3.48
C ASP A 57 7.01 0.01 -4.44
N PRO A 58 7.44 0.65 -5.55
CA PRO A 58 8.37 0.05 -6.50
C PRO A 58 9.85 0.26 -6.10
N ASP A 59 10.12 0.86 -4.94
CA ASP A 59 11.44 1.31 -4.52
C ASP A 59 12.03 0.45 -3.40
N VAL A 60 11.41 -0.68 -3.06
CA VAL A 60 11.91 -1.58 -2.01
C VAL A 60 13.23 -2.23 -2.45
N PRO A 61 14.28 -2.22 -1.60
CA PRO A 61 15.54 -2.92 -1.86
C PRO A 61 15.33 -4.38 -2.26
N SER A 62 15.90 -4.82 -3.39
CA SER A 62 15.76 -6.21 -3.85
C SER A 62 16.44 -7.25 -2.93
N ARG A 63 17.25 -6.79 -1.97
CA ARG A 63 17.92 -7.60 -0.95
C ARG A 63 18.16 -6.76 0.31
N GLY A 64 18.18 -7.43 1.46
CA GLY A 64 18.22 -6.80 2.79
C GLY A 64 19.61 -6.63 3.41
N ASP A 65 20.70 -6.94 2.70
CA ASP A 65 22.06 -7.06 3.26
C ASP A 65 22.50 -5.86 4.12
N ASP A 66 22.12 -4.64 3.73
CA ASP A 66 22.48 -3.38 4.42
C ASP A 66 21.27 -2.67 5.05
N VAL A 67 20.07 -3.25 4.98
CA VAL A 67 18.82 -2.60 5.44
C VAL A 67 18.83 -2.43 6.96
N ASN A 68 18.51 -1.22 7.43
CA ASN A 68 18.32 -0.88 8.85
C ASN A 68 19.54 -1.20 9.73
N GLN A 69 20.74 -0.89 9.24
CA GLN A 69 22.00 -1.15 9.95
C GLN A 69 22.81 0.14 10.16
N GLU A 70 23.37 0.27 11.36
CA GLU A 70 24.23 1.40 11.73
C GLU A 70 25.50 1.46 10.89
N GLY A 71 25.88 2.67 10.48
CA GLY A 71 27.05 2.90 9.62
C GLY A 71 26.94 2.33 8.20
N ARG A 72 25.78 1.79 7.81
CA ARG A 72 25.47 1.32 6.46
C ARG A 72 24.49 2.25 5.77
N VAL A 73 24.52 2.24 4.44
CA VAL A 73 23.57 2.95 3.59
C VAL A 73 23.08 1.97 2.55
N VAL A 74 21.76 1.88 2.34
CA VAL A 74 21.22 1.17 1.18
C VAL A 74 21.40 2.08 -0.03
N PRO A 75 22.24 1.71 -1.01
CA PRO A 75 22.63 2.63 -2.07
C PRO A 75 21.47 2.84 -3.05
N ALA A 76 21.37 4.05 -3.60
CA ALA A 76 20.39 4.39 -4.62
C ALA A 76 20.48 3.48 -5.87
N SER A 77 21.67 2.95 -6.15
CA SER A 77 21.94 2.03 -7.28
C SER A 77 21.51 0.58 -7.03
N LEU A 78 21.10 0.23 -5.81
CA LEU A 78 20.61 -1.12 -5.54
C LEU A 78 19.32 -1.38 -6.36
N PRO A 79 19.20 -2.52 -7.05
CA PRO A 79 17.95 -2.88 -7.73
C PRO A 79 16.76 -2.85 -6.77
N ARG A 80 15.62 -2.39 -7.28
CA ARG A 80 14.38 -2.26 -6.52
C ARG A 80 13.33 -3.26 -7.00
N VAL A 81 12.40 -3.61 -6.12
CA VAL A 81 11.29 -4.53 -6.38
C VAL A 81 9.98 -3.93 -5.89
N ASP A 82 8.87 -4.39 -6.46
CA ASP A 82 7.54 -4.00 -6.02
C ASP A 82 7.20 -4.60 -4.65
N PHE A 83 6.54 -3.81 -3.82
CA PHE A 83 5.98 -4.20 -2.54
C PHE A 83 4.54 -3.67 -2.44
N HIS A 84 3.59 -4.57 -2.29
CA HIS A 84 2.18 -4.26 -2.15
C HIS A 84 1.90 -3.88 -0.70
N HIS A 85 1.50 -2.63 -0.49
CA HIS A 85 1.06 -2.08 0.79
C HIS A 85 -0.45 -2.21 1.00
N TRP A 86 -1.21 -2.37 -0.10
CA TRP A 86 -2.65 -2.54 -0.03
C TRP A 86 -3.18 -3.27 -1.25
N VAL A 87 -4.07 -4.23 -1.01
CA VAL A 87 -4.83 -4.94 -2.05
C VAL A 87 -6.30 -4.97 -1.60
N LEU A 88 -7.16 -4.22 -2.28
CA LEU A 88 -8.60 -4.17 -2.03
C LEU A 88 -9.36 -4.38 -3.34
N VAL A 89 -10.24 -5.37 -3.39
CA VAL A 89 -10.95 -5.77 -4.61
C VAL A 89 -12.45 -5.82 -4.39
N ASP A 90 -13.20 -5.84 -5.49
CA ASP A 90 -14.66 -6.00 -5.53
C ASP A 90 -15.45 -4.90 -4.81
N LEU A 91 -14.90 -3.68 -4.75
CA LEU A 91 -15.70 -2.53 -4.35
C LEU A 91 -16.84 -2.36 -5.35
N PRO A 92 -18.10 -2.20 -4.91
CA PRO A 92 -19.23 -2.01 -5.82
C PRO A 92 -19.02 -0.84 -6.77
N ALA A 93 -19.59 -0.90 -7.99
CA ALA A 93 -19.53 0.20 -8.95
C ALA A 93 -20.12 1.53 -8.44
N SER A 94 -20.96 1.50 -7.41
CA SER A 94 -21.49 2.69 -6.74
C SER A 94 -20.49 3.35 -5.78
N THR A 95 -19.39 2.68 -5.42
CA THR A 95 -18.36 3.25 -4.55
C THR A 95 -17.50 4.22 -5.35
N THR A 96 -17.44 5.47 -4.90
CA THR A 96 -16.63 6.53 -5.52
C THR A 96 -15.56 7.10 -4.59
N SER A 97 -15.47 6.58 -3.36
CA SER A 97 -14.48 7.01 -2.39
C SER A 97 -14.27 5.96 -1.31
N VAL A 98 -13.11 6.05 -0.66
CA VAL A 98 -12.77 5.39 0.60
C VAL A 98 -12.37 6.47 1.59
N ALA A 99 -12.94 6.43 2.80
CA ALA A 99 -12.63 7.40 3.83
C ALA A 99 -11.25 7.16 4.44
N ARG A 100 -10.66 8.23 4.97
CA ARG A 100 -9.44 8.17 5.78
C ARG A 100 -9.63 7.19 6.92
N GLY A 101 -8.67 6.29 7.10
CA GLY A 101 -8.66 5.34 8.21
C GLY A 101 -9.75 4.27 8.15
N GLU A 102 -10.51 4.19 7.05
CA GLU A 102 -11.64 3.27 6.93
C GLU A 102 -11.23 1.80 6.95
N HIS A 103 -10.10 1.46 6.33
CA HIS A 103 -9.59 0.10 6.20
C HIS A 103 -8.35 -0.19 7.06
N ALA A 104 -7.76 0.83 7.66
CA ALA A 104 -6.69 0.71 8.66
C ALA A 104 -6.70 1.96 9.55
N ASP A 105 -6.66 1.79 10.87
CA ASP A 105 -6.58 2.88 11.86
C ASP A 105 -5.65 2.47 13.01
N GLY A 106 -4.47 1.97 12.64
CA GLY A 106 -3.44 1.50 13.56
C GLY A 106 -2.64 0.32 13.01
N VAL A 107 -1.55 0.02 13.70
CA VAL A 107 -0.77 -1.21 13.45
C VAL A 107 -1.38 -2.34 14.28
N THR A 108 -1.74 -3.44 13.62
CA THR A 108 -2.20 -4.66 14.28
C THR A 108 -1.09 -5.71 14.20
N PRO A 109 -0.42 -6.06 15.31
CA PRO A 109 0.57 -7.13 15.32
C PRO A 109 -0.02 -8.42 14.74
N ARG A 110 0.76 -9.13 13.93
CA ARG A 110 0.34 -10.34 13.20
C ARG A 110 -0.71 -10.11 12.10
N GLY A 111 -0.97 -8.85 11.73
CA GLY A 111 -1.84 -8.50 10.62
C GLY A 111 -3.32 -8.34 10.99
N LYS A 112 -4.07 -7.66 10.12
CA LYS A 112 -5.53 -7.47 10.24
C LYS A 112 -6.26 -8.69 9.68
N ALA A 113 -7.48 -8.93 10.14
CA ALA A 113 -8.32 -10.02 9.62
C ALA A 113 -8.78 -9.75 8.16
N GLY A 114 -9.06 -10.83 7.43
CA GLY A 114 -9.59 -10.80 6.07
C GLY A 114 -10.11 -12.18 5.64
N PRO A 115 -10.51 -12.37 4.37
CA PRO A 115 -10.50 -11.37 3.31
C PRO A 115 -11.71 -10.44 3.33
N ALA A 116 -12.77 -10.72 4.11
CA ALA A 116 -13.97 -9.87 4.12
C ALA A 116 -13.65 -8.44 4.56
N ALA A 117 -14.05 -7.46 3.75
CA ALA A 117 -13.88 -6.04 4.03
C ALA A 117 -15.22 -5.29 4.00
N LYS A 118 -15.17 -4.00 4.36
CA LYS A 118 -16.35 -3.12 4.30
C LYS A 118 -16.94 -3.07 2.89
N HIS A 119 -18.23 -2.73 2.81
CA HIS A 119 -18.96 -2.57 1.54
C HIS A 119 -19.02 -3.80 0.64
N GLY A 120 -18.84 -5.01 1.20
CA GLY A 120 -18.85 -6.26 0.43
C GLY A 120 -17.56 -6.49 -0.38
N ALA A 121 -16.55 -5.63 -0.21
CA ALA A 121 -15.25 -5.77 -0.82
C ALA A 121 -14.42 -6.88 -0.13
N ARG A 122 -13.26 -7.18 -0.70
CA ARG A 122 -12.29 -8.11 -0.12
C ARG A 122 -10.89 -7.53 -0.07
N HIS A 123 -10.22 -7.70 1.05
CA HIS A 123 -8.79 -7.44 1.16
C HIS A 123 -8.00 -8.67 0.72
N GLY A 124 -6.97 -8.44 -0.10
CA GLY A 124 -5.88 -9.39 -0.28
C GLY A 124 -4.82 -9.23 0.81
N ILE A 125 -3.86 -10.13 0.79
CA ILE A 125 -2.65 -10.07 1.61
C ILE A 125 -1.66 -9.09 0.98
N ASN A 126 -1.07 -8.26 1.83
CA ASN A 126 0.00 -7.34 1.49
C ASN A 126 1.37 -7.95 1.86
N ASP A 127 2.45 -7.34 1.36
CA ASP A 127 3.79 -7.93 1.41
C ASP A 127 4.44 -7.83 2.81
N TYR A 128 3.81 -7.16 3.78
CA TYR A 128 4.23 -7.24 5.20
C TYR A 128 4.16 -8.66 5.74
N THR A 129 3.34 -9.52 5.13
CA THR A 129 3.29 -10.95 5.44
C THR A 129 4.60 -11.66 5.16
N GLY A 130 5.23 -11.35 4.03
CA GLY A 130 6.56 -11.87 3.71
C GLY A 130 7.63 -11.20 4.57
N TRP A 131 7.53 -9.89 4.76
CA TRP A 131 8.49 -9.10 5.54
C TRP A 131 8.63 -9.58 6.99
N PHE A 132 7.51 -9.83 7.67
CA PHE A 132 7.49 -10.25 9.08
C PHE A 132 7.48 -11.77 9.29
N ALA A 133 7.64 -12.58 8.24
CA ALA A 133 7.51 -14.04 8.33
C ALA A 133 8.42 -14.69 9.38
N ASN A 134 9.59 -14.09 9.64
CA ASN A 134 10.58 -14.57 10.60
C ASN A 134 10.60 -13.80 11.94
N ASP A 135 9.66 -12.88 12.16
CA ASP A 135 9.50 -12.16 13.42
C ASP A 135 8.39 -12.81 14.26
N PRO A 136 8.69 -13.47 15.39
CA PRO A 136 7.68 -14.19 16.18
C PRO A 136 6.54 -13.30 16.72
N ALA A 137 6.78 -12.01 16.91
CA ALA A 137 5.80 -11.06 17.40
C ALA A 137 4.89 -10.53 16.28
N MET A 138 5.41 -10.48 15.04
CA MET A 138 4.75 -9.84 13.90
C MET A 138 4.31 -10.81 12.79
N ALA A 139 4.80 -12.05 12.80
CA ALA A 139 4.45 -13.07 11.82
C ALA A 139 2.93 -13.38 11.87
N GLY A 140 2.31 -13.31 10.69
CA GLY A 140 0.89 -13.52 10.48
C GLY A 140 0.48 -13.13 9.05
N ASP A 141 -0.82 -13.22 8.76
CA ASP A 141 -1.36 -12.79 7.47
C ASP A 141 -1.79 -11.31 7.55
N TRP A 142 -1.14 -10.47 6.77
CA TRP A 142 -1.37 -9.03 6.74
C TRP A 142 -2.37 -8.66 5.64
N TYR A 143 -3.66 -8.67 5.97
CA TYR A 143 -4.70 -8.18 5.07
C TYR A 143 -4.82 -6.65 5.09
N GLY A 144 -5.20 -6.07 3.95
CA GLY A 144 -5.57 -4.67 3.84
C GLY A 144 -4.38 -3.71 3.75
N TYR A 145 -4.58 -2.46 4.20
CA TYR A 145 -3.57 -1.42 4.12
C TYR A 145 -2.59 -1.50 5.29
N ASP A 146 -1.30 -1.48 4.99
CA ASP A 146 -0.23 -1.12 5.93
C ASP A 146 0.73 -0.18 5.20
N GLY A 147 0.93 1.01 5.76
CA GLY A 147 1.52 2.14 5.06
C GLY A 147 3.05 2.11 4.94
N PRO A 148 3.64 3.21 4.47
CA PRO A 148 5.09 3.36 4.35
C PRO A 148 5.89 2.99 5.62
N CYS A 149 6.98 2.24 5.45
CA CYS A 149 8.03 2.05 6.44
C CYS A 149 9.36 1.71 5.75
N PRO A 150 9.86 2.57 4.85
CA PRO A 150 11.09 2.31 4.12
C PRO A 150 12.29 2.22 5.09
N PRO A 151 13.40 1.56 4.71
CA PRO A 151 14.57 1.50 5.56
C PRO A 151 15.04 2.89 6.01
N TRP A 152 15.38 3.04 7.29
CA TRP A 152 15.80 4.34 7.83
C TRP A 152 17.19 4.78 7.33
N ASN A 153 17.93 3.85 6.71
CA ASN A 153 19.20 4.12 6.06
C ASN A 153 19.15 4.01 4.53
N ASP A 154 17.97 4.07 3.90
CA ASP A 154 17.88 4.12 2.44
C ASP A 154 18.28 5.50 1.91
N ALA A 155 19.10 5.52 0.86
CA ALA A 155 19.59 6.75 0.24
C ALA A 155 18.52 7.47 -0.61
N ILE A 156 17.37 6.84 -0.85
CA ILE A 156 16.28 7.41 -1.65
C ILE A 156 14.98 7.54 -0.85
N ALA A 157 14.11 8.44 -1.30
CA ALA A 157 12.72 8.45 -0.87
C ALA A 157 11.94 7.44 -1.71
N HIS A 158 11.12 6.63 -1.05
CA HIS A 158 10.27 5.65 -1.71
C HIS A 158 9.01 6.32 -2.24
N ARG A 159 8.47 5.79 -3.34
CA ARG A 159 7.21 6.21 -3.95
C ARG A 159 6.13 5.20 -3.62
N TYR A 160 4.95 5.66 -3.21
CA TYR A 160 3.81 4.81 -2.91
C TYR A 160 2.69 5.18 -3.88
N ARG A 161 2.47 4.33 -4.88
CA ARG A 161 1.50 4.57 -5.95
C ARG A 161 0.17 3.91 -5.57
N PHE A 162 -0.80 4.74 -5.21
CA PHE A 162 -2.19 4.34 -5.03
C PHE A 162 -2.87 4.36 -6.39
N THR A 163 -3.42 3.23 -6.82
CA THR A 163 -4.12 3.09 -8.10
C THR A 163 -5.50 2.51 -7.89
N VAL A 164 -6.50 3.16 -8.47
CA VAL A 164 -7.85 2.61 -8.59
C VAL A 164 -8.06 2.09 -10.01
N TYR A 165 -8.61 0.90 -10.11
CA TYR A 165 -8.95 0.24 -11.37
C TYR A 165 -10.47 0.11 -11.47
N ALA A 166 -11.04 0.56 -12.59
CA ALA A 166 -12.44 0.32 -12.93
C ALA A 166 -12.54 -0.97 -13.76
N LEU A 167 -13.33 -1.93 -13.30
CA LEU A 167 -13.38 -3.29 -13.86
C LEU A 167 -14.75 -3.60 -14.47
N ASP A 168 -14.78 -4.39 -15.54
CA ASP A 168 -16.01 -4.82 -16.23
C ASP A 168 -16.65 -6.09 -15.62
N VAL A 169 -16.07 -6.62 -14.55
CA VAL A 169 -16.57 -7.73 -13.74
C VAL A 169 -17.00 -7.24 -12.36
N PRO A 170 -18.08 -7.80 -11.79
CA PRO A 170 -18.53 -7.40 -10.45
C PRO A 170 -17.67 -7.99 -9.33
N ARG A 171 -16.93 -9.07 -9.60
CA ARG A 171 -16.07 -9.77 -8.65
C ARG A 171 -14.91 -10.40 -9.39
N LEU A 172 -13.69 -10.21 -8.89
CA LEU A 172 -12.48 -10.83 -9.41
C LEU A 172 -12.42 -12.32 -9.06
N ALA A 173 -11.92 -13.11 -10.01
CA ALA A 173 -11.74 -14.56 -9.89
C ALA A 173 -10.49 -14.94 -9.05
N VAL A 174 -10.41 -14.37 -7.85
CA VAL A 174 -9.45 -14.75 -6.79
C VAL A 174 -10.22 -15.30 -5.60
N GLU A 175 -9.68 -16.30 -4.90
CA GLU A 175 -10.34 -16.94 -3.75
C GLU A 175 -9.34 -17.22 -2.63
N GLY A 176 -9.85 -17.37 -1.41
CA GLY A 176 -9.05 -17.70 -0.23
C GLY A 176 -7.96 -16.66 0.05
N ARG A 177 -6.71 -17.13 0.06
CA ARG A 177 -5.51 -16.33 0.36
C ARG A 177 -4.86 -15.88 -0.94
N PHE A 178 -4.98 -14.60 -1.29
CA PHE A 178 -4.45 -14.01 -2.52
C PHE A 178 -3.73 -12.69 -2.23
N GLY A 179 -2.75 -12.32 -3.06
CA GLY A 179 -1.99 -11.07 -2.96
C GLY A 179 -2.09 -10.21 -4.22
N GLY A 180 -1.20 -9.22 -4.31
CA GLY A 180 -1.20 -8.25 -5.40
C GLY A 180 -0.98 -8.88 -6.78
N ALA A 181 -0.07 -9.86 -6.88
CA ALA A 181 0.24 -10.54 -8.13
C ALA A 181 -0.96 -11.32 -8.69
N GLU A 182 -1.68 -12.07 -7.85
CA GLU A 182 -2.89 -12.79 -8.28
C GLU A 182 -4.00 -11.82 -8.69
N VAL A 183 -4.14 -10.69 -7.99
CA VAL A 183 -5.12 -9.65 -8.34
C VAL A 183 -4.79 -8.99 -9.67
N LEU A 184 -3.53 -8.63 -9.92
CA LEU A 184 -3.08 -8.09 -11.20
C LEU A 184 -3.34 -9.06 -12.35
N ALA A 185 -3.06 -10.35 -12.15
CA ALA A 185 -3.38 -11.39 -13.13
C ALA A 185 -4.88 -11.53 -13.37
N ALA A 186 -5.70 -11.54 -12.31
CA ALA A 186 -7.16 -11.66 -12.41
C ALA A 186 -7.82 -10.41 -13.03
N MET A 187 -7.20 -9.24 -12.93
CA MET A 187 -7.66 -8.02 -13.59
C MET A 187 -7.29 -7.96 -15.08
N ALA A 188 -6.33 -8.77 -15.55
CA ALA A 188 -5.88 -8.73 -16.93
C ALA A 188 -7.06 -8.98 -17.90
N GLY A 189 -7.27 -8.05 -18.83
CA GLY A 189 -8.41 -8.10 -19.77
C GLY A 189 -9.73 -7.51 -19.24
N HIS A 190 -9.82 -7.17 -17.95
CA HIS A 190 -11.02 -6.63 -17.31
C HIS A 190 -10.95 -5.13 -16.96
N VAL A 191 -9.77 -4.51 -17.11
CA VAL A 191 -9.54 -3.09 -16.77
C VAL A 191 -10.11 -2.18 -17.86
N LEU A 192 -11.16 -1.43 -17.52
CA LEU A 192 -11.76 -0.42 -18.39
C LEU A 192 -11.03 0.93 -18.32
N ALA A 193 -10.57 1.29 -17.12
CA ALA A 193 -9.73 2.47 -16.88
C ALA A 193 -9.00 2.32 -15.55
N GLN A 194 -7.96 3.11 -15.37
CA GLN A 194 -7.28 3.27 -14.09
C GLN A 194 -6.87 4.72 -13.88
N ALA A 195 -6.66 5.10 -12.62
CA ALA A 195 -6.10 6.38 -12.24
C ALA A 195 -5.23 6.21 -10.99
N SER A 196 -4.14 6.96 -10.89
CA SER A 196 -3.20 6.87 -9.78
C SER A 196 -2.90 8.23 -9.15
N VAL A 197 -2.50 8.19 -7.88
CA VAL A 197 -1.82 9.27 -7.17
C VAL A 197 -0.60 8.66 -6.47
N THR A 198 0.52 9.36 -6.49
CA THR A 198 1.77 8.88 -5.89
C THR A 198 2.18 9.78 -4.75
N GLY A 199 2.40 9.23 -3.57
CA GLY A 199 3.05 9.95 -2.47
C GLY A 199 4.49 9.49 -2.31
N ARG A 200 5.31 10.28 -1.61
CA ARG A 200 6.68 9.93 -1.25
C ARG A 200 6.87 9.87 0.26
N TYR A 201 7.71 8.95 0.72
CA TYR A 201 8.04 8.85 2.13
C TYR A 201 9.49 8.39 2.32
N THR A 202 10.11 8.80 3.42
CA THR A 202 11.43 8.33 3.84
C THR A 202 11.50 8.37 5.36
N LEU A 203 12.22 7.41 5.94
CA LEU A 203 12.62 7.43 7.36
C LEU A 203 14.05 7.95 7.53
N ASN A 204 14.80 8.14 6.43
CA ASN A 204 16.15 8.67 6.48
C ASN A 204 16.12 10.20 6.60
N PRO A 205 16.60 10.78 7.72
CA PRO A 205 16.56 12.23 7.94
C PRO A 205 17.43 13.03 6.96
N SER A 206 18.35 12.36 6.26
CA SER A 206 19.22 12.99 5.26
C SER A 206 18.59 13.09 3.86
N VAL A 207 17.48 12.40 3.63
CA VAL A 207 16.78 12.38 2.34
C VAL A 207 15.64 13.40 2.36
N ARG A 208 15.56 14.25 1.33
CA ARG A 208 14.49 15.26 1.21
C ARG A 208 13.28 14.71 0.46
N LEU A 209 12.09 15.09 0.92
CA LEU A 209 10.82 14.94 0.22
C LEU A 209 10.51 16.26 -0.51
#